data_AF-A0A7S2LC33-F1
#
_entry.id   AF-A0A7S2LC33-F1
#
_cell.length_a   1.000
_cell.length_b   1.000
_cell.length_c   1.000
_cell.angle_alpha   90.00
_cell.angle_beta   90.00
_cell.angle_gamma   90.00
#
_symmetry.space_group_name_H-M   'P 1'
#
loop_
_entity.id
_entity.type
_entity.pdbx_description
1 polymer ?
#
loop_
_entity_poly.entity_id
_entity_poly.type
_entity_poly.pdbx_seq_one_letter_code
_entity_poly.pdbx_strand_id
1 'polypeptide(L)'
;AEQARAREIELGVAAQKGLLGGAAADAADTDGEQPRLSRVAERALAAFYDAQRARHQQERDRFIKSGRAGPGAKWNRQELYLNAGRAADARAASRRHLARHPGWWLGRGRLSEEALREIIAAQHFFQVDLEDLALPASERRSEDVYGVGGEACADICEQFLLDAPRSTFVMQGEVVDFSEEAGPDAACWDPEEAERRKRAFADALVVRLRQLLASADGVVPSPLLLRAVSTALSQSGMAGVERACESSMLAVSGGEQRSRYELRALGGEHLGGGGPDDPRGAGGDAGVRAFELGLLVRKDGFQQCFVFGSFEGEPVQLRCCEGSYVEKACTVHLRLGPSGGALDVDVVALRNEVRILGPDGRELAAFGGRGSWRLLASAAGRVSRAVCACGVCCRQCCRRPSAGEGPLLVRARA
;
A
#
# COMPACT_ATOMS: atom_id res chain seq x y z
N ALA A 1 -33.42 -21.43 -18.02
CA ALA A 1 -32.07 -20.92 -18.39
C ALA A 1 -31.56 -19.93 -17.34
N GLU A 2 -32.28 -18.83 -17.06
CA GLU A 2 -31.86 -17.79 -16.11
C GLU A 2 -31.73 -18.29 -14.65
N GLN A 3 -32.68 -19.10 -14.18
CA GLN A 3 -32.59 -19.76 -12.86
C GLN A 3 -31.47 -20.81 -12.77
N ALA A 4 -31.10 -21.44 -13.89
CA ALA A 4 -29.98 -22.39 -13.93
C ALA A 4 -28.64 -21.64 -13.82
N ARG A 5 -28.51 -20.50 -14.53
CA ARG A 5 -27.35 -19.61 -14.45
C ARG A 5 -27.20 -18.97 -13.05
N ALA A 6 -28.30 -18.60 -12.41
CA ALA A 6 -28.28 -18.10 -11.03
C ALA A 6 -27.78 -19.15 -10.02
N ARG A 7 -28.25 -20.41 -10.15
CA ARG A 7 -27.76 -21.53 -9.32
C ARG A 7 -26.29 -21.87 -9.57
N GLU A 8 -25.83 -21.77 -10.82
CA GLU A 8 -24.43 -22.00 -11.17
C GLU A 8 -23.51 -20.92 -10.58
N ILE A 9 -23.97 -19.67 -10.53
CA ILE A 9 -23.29 -18.56 -9.83
C ILE A 9 -23.29 -18.79 -8.31
N GLU A 10 -24.42 -19.18 -7.71
CA GLU A 10 -24.49 -19.47 -6.27
C GLU A 10 -23.58 -20.63 -5.85
N LEU A 11 -23.53 -21.70 -6.65
CA LEU A 11 -22.63 -22.84 -6.41
C LEU A 11 -21.16 -22.46 -6.60
N GLY A 12 -20.85 -21.64 -7.59
CA GLY A 12 -19.50 -21.07 -7.79
C GLY A 12 -19.05 -20.21 -6.61
N VAL A 13 -19.93 -19.33 -6.10
CA VAL A 13 -19.67 -18.47 -4.94
C VAL A 13 -19.52 -19.29 -3.65
N ALA A 14 -20.30 -20.36 -3.47
CA ALA A 14 -20.17 -21.25 -2.31
C ALA A 14 -18.85 -22.05 -2.33
N ALA A 15 -18.43 -22.57 -3.49
CA ALA A 15 -17.15 -23.25 -3.65
C ALA A 15 -15.95 -22.29 -3.47
N GLN A 16 -16.08 -21.05 -3.94
CA GLN A 16 -15.05 -20.02 -3.80
C GLN A 16 -14.96 -19.49 -2.35
N LYS A 17 -16.09 -19.37 -1.63
CA LYS A 17 -16.10 -19.14 -0.17
C LYS A 17 -15.48 -20.30 0.61
N GLY A 18 -15.61 -21.54 0.14
CA GLY A 18 -14.91 -22.70 0.69
C GLY A 18 -13.39 -22.63 0.49
N LEU A 19 -12.91 -22.12 -0.66
CA LEU A 19 -11.48 -21.95 -0.94
C LEU A 19 -10.84 -20.77 -0.19
N LEU A 20 -11.58 -19.68 0.01
CA LEU A 20 -11.08 -18.45 0.66
C LEU A 20 -11.33 -18.42 2.17
N GLY A 21 -12.42 -19.05 2.62
CA GLY A 21 -12.62 -19.38 4.03
C GLY A 21 -11.75 -20.56 4.48
N GLY A 22 -11.46 -21.51 3.58
CA GLY A 22 -10.72 -22.75 3.84
C GLY A 22 -9.24 -22.55 4.16
N ALA A 23 -8.53 -21.60 3.55
CA ALA A 23 -7.13 -21.37 3.91
C ALA A 23 -6.94 -20.82 5.34
N ALA A 24 -7.99 -20.19 5.91
CA ALA A 24 -8.03 -19.80 7.32
C ALA A 24 -8.77 -20.83 8.20
N ALA A 25 -9.69 -21.62 7.63
CA ALA A 25 -10.48 -22.62 8.33
C ALA A 25 -9.80 -24.01 8.42
N ASP A 26 -8.90 -24.37 7.51
CA ASP A 26 -8.10 -25.60 7.60
C ASP A 26 -6.94 -25.47 8.60
N ALA A 27 -6.74 -24.27 9.16
CA ALA A 27 -5.94 -24.02 10.37
C ALA A 27 -6.80 -23.96 11.66
N ALA A 28 -8.13 -24.17 11.56
CA ALA A 28 -9.00 -24.50 12.68
C ALA A 28 -9.25 -26.02 12.60
N ASP A 29 -8.74 -26.85 13.50
CA ASP A 29 -9.40 -27.05 14.77
C ASP A 29 -8.46 -27.78 15.74
N THR A 30 -7.24 -27.27 15.89
CA THR A 30 -6.59 -27.47 17.18
C THR A 30 -7.13 -26.35 18.06
N ASP A 31 -7.87 -26.70 19.10
CA ASP A 31 -8.29 -25.88 20.26
C ASP A 31 -7.09 -25.23 21.00
N GLY A 32 -6.00 -24.96 20.29
CA GLY A 32 -4.81 -24.30 20.77
C GLY A 32 -5.18 -22.91 21.25
N GLU A 33 -5.07 -22.75 22.57
CA GLU A 33 -5.22 -21.48 23.27
C GLU A 33 -4.51 -20.39 22.47
N GLN A 34 -5.27 -19.43 21.92
CA GLN A 34 -4.68 -18.37 21.11
C GLN A 34 -3.57 -17.67 21.91
N PRO A 35 -2.38 -17.48 21.32
CA PRO A 35 -1.28 -16.86 22.03
C PRO A 35 -1.70 -15.51 22.61
N ARG A 36 -1.44 -15.33 23.91
CA ARG A 36 -1.77 -14.10 24.64
C ARG A 36 -0.75 -13.02 24.26
N LEU A 37 -1.19 -12.03 23.48
CA LEU A 37 -0.38 -10.86 23.15
C LEU A 37 -0.12 -10.00 24.39
N SER A 38 0.93 -9.18 24.37
CA SER A 38 1.15 -8.19 25.45
C SER A 38 0.04 -7.13 25.45
N ARG A 39 -0.21 -6.52 26.63
CA ARG A 39 -1.19 -5.43 26.76
C ARG A 39 -0.93 -4.26 25.79
N VAL A 40 0.32 -3.99 25.43
CA VAL A 40 0.68 -2.93 24.47
C VAL A 40 0.22 -3.29 23.07
N ALA A 41 0.48 -4.53 22.63
CA ALA A 41 0.03 -5.02 21.32
C ALA A 41 -1.51 -5.04 21.22
N GLU A 42 -2.21 -5.46 22.27
CA GLU A 42 -3.68 -5.42 22.32
C GLU A 42 -4.25 -4.01 22.19
N ARG A 43 -3.61 -3.02 22.83
CA ARG A 43 -4.00 -1.61 22.71
C ARG A 43 -3.73 -1.07 21.31
N ALA A 44 -2.57 -1.35 20.73
CA ALA A 44 -2.26 -0.95 19.35
C ALA A 44 -3.29 -1.51 18.36
N LEU A 45 -3.64 -2.79 18.50
CA LEU A 45 -4.64 -3.47 17.70
C LEU A 45 -6.04 -2.84 17.86
N ALA A 46 -6.49 -2.62 19.09
CA ALA A 46 -7.77 -1.97 19.36
C ALA A 46 -7.80 -0.55 18.78
N ALA A 47 -6.76 0.25 19.03
CA ALA A 47 -6.65 1.62 18.54
C ALA A 47 -6.68 1.71 17.01
N PHE A 48 -6.06 0.76 16.30
CA PHE A 48 -6.12 0.68 14.84
C PHE A 48 -7.56 0.47 14.35
N TYR A 49 -8.25 -0.58 14.82
CA TYR A 49 -9.59 -0.91 14.34
C TYR A 49 -10.65 0.11 14.76
N ASP A 50 -10.52 0.70 15.96
CA ASP A 50 -11.39 1.79 16.42
C ASP A 50 -11.22 3.02 15.51
N ALA A 51 -9.98 3.37 15.13
CA ALA A 51 -9.71 4.47 14.21
C ALA A 51 -10.29 4.21 12.81
N GLN A 52 -10.13 2.99 12.27
CA GLN A 52 -10.72 2.62 10.96
C GLN A 52 -12.24 2.70 11.01
N ARG A 53 -12.87 2.15 12.06
CA ARG A 53 -14.32 2.21 12.25
C ARG A 53 -14.82 3.65 12.32
N ALA A 54 -14.19 4.50 13.13
CA ALA A 54 -14.56 5.90 13.28
C ALA A 54 -14.44 6.66 11.95
N ARG A 55 -13.32 6.48 11.23
CA ARG A 55 -13.08 7.10 9.91
C ARG A 55 -14.16 6.70 8.91
N HIS A 56 -14.44 5.40 8.78
CA HIS A 56 -15.42 4.90 7.81
C HIS A 56 -16.87 5.24 8.19
N GLN A 57 -17.20 5.35 9.48
CA GLN A 57 -18.48 5.87 9.92
C GLN A 57 -18.66 7.33 9.51
N GLN A 58 -17.67 8.19 9.79
CA GLN A 58 -17.72 9.61 9.40
C GLN A 58 -17.82 9.78 7.88
N GLU A 59 -17.16 8.91 7.12
CA GLU A 59 -17.27 8.91 5.66
C GLU A 59 -18.65 8.46 5.17
N ARG A 60 -19.22 7.39 5.74
CA ARG A 60 -20.59 6.89 5.46
C ARG A 60 -21.62 7.99 5.71
N ASP A 61 -21.52 8.68 6.85
CA ASP A 61 -22.42 9.76 7.23
C ASP A 61 -22.34 10.94 6.23
N ARG A 62 -21.13 11.29 5.78
CA ARG A 62 -20.92 12.33 4.76
C ARG A 62 -21.60 11.97 3.44
N PHE A 63 -21.51 10.72 2.99
CA PHE A 63 -22.16 10.29 1.76
C PHE A 63 -23.68 10.34 1.86
N ILE A 64 -24.24 9.78 2.94
CA ILE A 64 -25.68 9.81 3.20
C ILE A 64 -26.18 11.25 3.20
N LYS A 65 -25.49 12.16 3.91
CA LYS A 65 -25.84 13.58 3.96
C LYS A 65 -25.77 14.26 2.59
N SER A 66 -24.84 13.85 1.73
CA SER A 66 -24.68 14.42 0.38
C SER A 66 -25.70 13.91 -0.64
N GLY A 67 -26.49 12.87 -0.31
CA GLY A 67 -27.42 12.22 -1.24
C GLY A 67 -26.76 11.52 -2.43
N ARG A 68 -25.44 11.31 -2.39
CA ARG A 68 -24.68 10.63 -3.45
C ARG A 68 -24.67 9.13 -3.19
N ALA A 69 -25.01 8.34 -4.20
CA ALA A 69 -24.70 6.91 -4.20
C ALA A 69 -23.17 6.75 -4.18
N GLY A 70 -22.62 6.14 -3.13
CA GLY A 70 -21.20 5.80 -3.08
C GLY A 70 -20.86 4.71 -4.10
N PRO A 71 -19.63 4.70 -4.66
CA PRO A 71 -19.15 3.59 -5.49
C PRO A 71 -19.26 2.26 -4.74
N GLY A 72 -19.56 1.17 -5.46
CA GLY A 72 -19.74 -0.17 -4.88
C GLY A 72 -18.53 -0.61 -4.06
N ALA A 73 -17.33 -0.48 -4.63
CA ALA A 73 -16.08 -0.84 -3.94
C ALA A 73 -15.85 -0.05 -2.65
N LYS A 74 -16.25 1.23 -2.65
CA LYS A 74 -16.16 2.08 -1.47
C LYS A 74 -17.09 1.61 -0.34
N TRP A 75 -18.30 1.20 -0.67
CA TRP A 75 -19.22 0.61 0.31
C TRP A 75 -18.72 -0.73 0.83
N ASN A 76 -18.24 -1.61 -0.04
CA ASN A 76 -17.67 -2.90 0.35
C ASN A 76 -16.50 -2.72 1.33
N ARG A 77 -15.65 -1.71 1.10
CA ARG A 77 -14.57 -1.34 2.01
C ARG A 77 -15.08 -0.84 3.37
N GLN A 78 -16.12 -0.03 3.41
CA GLN A 78 -16.69 0.44 4.67
C GLN A 78 -17.33 -0.70 5.47
N GLU A 79 -18.02 -1.62 4.80
CA GLU A 79 -18.62 -2.79 5.43
C GLU A 79 -17.57 -3.68 6.10
N LEU A 80 -16.31 -3.70 5.66
CA LEU A 80 -15.23 -4.41 6.36
C LEU A 80 -15.08 -3.95 7.83
N TYR A 81 -15.28 -2.66 8.11
CA TYR A 81 -15.05 -2.08 9.43
C TYR A 81 -16.34 -1.76 10.20
N LEU A 82 -17.44 -1.51 9.48
CA LEU A 82 -18.74 -1.21 10.09
C LEU A 82 -19.54 -2.46 10.42
N ASN A 83 -19.34 -3.56 9.68
CA ASN A 83 -19.92 -4.86 10.01
C ASN A 83 -19.14 -5.52 11.15
N ALA A 84 -19.81 -5.83 12.27
CA ALA A 84 -19.16 -6.37 13.47
C ALA A 84 -18.46 -7.71 13.25
N GLY A 85 -19.04 -8.61 12.42
CA GLY A 85 -18.44 -9.91 12.12
C GLY A 85 -17.15 -9.76 11.31
N ARG A 86 -17.22 -9.02 10.19
CA ARG A 86 -16.05 -8.77 9.33
C ARG A 86 -14.92 -8.06 10.07
N ALA A 87 -15.26 -7.09 10.93
CA ALA A 87 -14.28 -6.40 11.74
C ALA A 87 -13.62 -7.32 12.77
N ALA A 88 -14.38 -8.25 13.37
CA ALA A 88 -13.84 -9.25 14.28
C ALA A 88 -12.89 -10.24 13.58
N ASP A 89 -13.26 -10.71 12.39
CA ASP A 89 -12.44 -11.63 11.59
C ASP A 89 -11.12 -10.97 11.16
N ALA A 90 -11.19 -9.74 10.65
CA ALA A 90 -10.00 -8.97 10.30
C ALA A 90 -9.09 -8.74 11.52
N ARG A 91 -9.68 -8.37 12.66
CA ARG A 91 -8.93 -8.20 13.91
C ARG A 91 -8.27 -9.49 14.39
N ALA A 92 -8.96 -10.63 14.26
CA ALA A 92 -8.40 -11.93 14.59
C ALA A 92 -7.23 -12.30 13.66
N ALA A 93 -7.31 -11.99 12.37
CA ALA A 93 -6.20 -12.18 11.43
C ALA A 93 -4.97 -11.34 11.80
N SER A 94 -5.16 -10.05 12.10
CA SER A 94 -4.09 -9.18 12.59
C SER A 94 -3.47 -9.67 13.90
N ARG A 95 -4.29 -10.22 14.82
CA ARG A 95 -3.81 -10.86 16.06
C ARG A 95 -2.92 -12.06 15.77
N ARG A 96 -3.33 -12.95 14.85
CA ARG A 96 -2.52 -14.11 14.42
C ARG A 96 -1.20 -13.69 13.80
N HIS A 97 -1.19 -12.64 12.99
CA HIS A 97 0.04 -12.09 12.43
C HIS A 97 1.00 -11.62 13.53
N LEU A 98 0.56 -10.80 14.48
CA LEU A 98 1.40 -10.36 15.60
C LEU A 98 1.96 -11.54 16.42
N ALA A 99 1.17 -12.60 16.60
CA ALA A 99 1.61 -13.78 17.31
C ALA A 99 2.78 -14.53 16.63
N ARG A 100 2.91 -14.44 15.30
CA ARG A 100 4.07 -14.98 14.56
C ARG A 100 5.35 -14.18 14.77
N HIS A 101 5.23 -12.94 15.26
CA HIS A 101 6.35 -12.01 15.43
C HIS A 101 6.52 -11.57 16.90
N PRO A 102 6.79 -12.49 17.84
CA PRO A 102 6.89 -12.16 19.26
C PRO A 102 7.97 -11.12 19.58
N GLY A 103 9.03 -11.05 18.77
CA GLY A 103 10.10 -10.07 18.91
C GLY A 103 9.65 -8.60 18.80
N TRP A 104 8.50 -8.33 18.17
CA TRP A 104 7.97 -6.98 18.05
C TRP A 104 7.23 -6.48 19.29
N TRP A 105 6.78 -7.37 20.17
CA TRP A 105 5.99 -6.98 21.35
C TRP A 105 6.47 -7.61 22.66
N LEU A 106 7.53 -8.43 22.60
CA LEU A 106 8.27 -8.98 23.74
C LEU A 106 9.77 -8.66 23.63
N GLY A 107 10.45 -8.65 24.77
CA GLY A 107 11.91 -8.56 24.83
C GLY A 107 12.49 -7.18 24.50
N ARG A 108 13.78 -7.17 24.15
CA ARG A 108 14.56 -5.94 23.91
C ARG A 108 14.27 -5.29 22.55
N GLY A 109 13.85 -6.09 21.57
CA GLY A 109 13.50 -5.63 20.21
C GLY A 109 12.07 -5.12 20.07
N ARG A 110 11.31 -5.02 21.17
CA ARG A 110 9.91 -4.61 21.11
C ARG A 110 9.76 -3.23 20.46
N LEU A 111 8.76 -3.11 19.61
CA LEU A 111 8.38 -1.88 18.95
C LEU A 111 7.56 -0.98 19.88
N SER A 112 7.49 0.32 19.53
CA SER A 112 6.57 1.25 20.19
C SER A 112 5.12 0.91 19.84
N GLU A 113 4.17 1.38 20.64
CA GLU A 113 2.74 1.21 20.35
C GLU A 113 2.35 1.80 18.97
N GLU A 114 2.99 2.91 18.58
CA GLU A 114 2.82 3.52 17.26
C GLU A 114 3.38 2.65 16.12
N ALA A 115 4.61 2.16 16.24
CA ALA A 115 5.20 1.29 15.22
C ALA A 115 4.45 -0.04 15.09
N LEU A 116 3.94 -0.59 16.21
CA LEU A 116 3.05 -1.75 16.18
C LEU A 116 1.78 -1.45 15.37
N ARG A 117 1.16 -0.28 15.58
CA ARG A 117 -0.03 0.14 14.83
C ARG A 117 0.25 0.28 13.33
N GLU A 118 1.40 0.84 12.96
CA GLU A 118 1.80 0.97 11.55
C GLU A 118 2.00 -0.41 10.89
N ILE A 119 2.65 -1.36 11.58
CA ILE A 119 2.80 -2.73 11.07
C ILE A 119 1.46 -3.45 10.95
N ILE A 120 0.60 -3.34 11.96
CA ILE A 120 -0.77 -3.90 11.92
C ILE A 120 -1.52 -3.33 10.71
N ALA A 121 -1.43 -2.02 10.48
CA ALA A 121 -2.07 -1.37 9.34
C ALA A 121 -1.52 -1.88 8.01
N ALA A 122 -0.19 -1.97 7.86
CA ALA A 122 0.45 -2.49 6.65
C ALA A 122 -0.01 -3.93 6.35
N GLN A 123 0.11 -4.83 7.34
CA GLN A 123 -0.34 -6.22 7.20
C GLN A 123 -1.81 -6.29 6.79
N HIS A 124 -2.67 -5.53 7.49
CA HIS A 124 -4.11 -5.52 7.22
C HIS A 124 -4.42 -5.05 5.79
N PHE A 125 -3.77 -3.99 5.31
CA PHE A 125 -4.00 -3.51 3.94
C PHE A 125 -3.55 -4.52 2.87
N PHE A 126 -2.38 -5.13 3.01
CA PHE A 126 -1.94 -6.17 2.08
C PHE A 126 -2.87 -7.39 2.11
N GLN A 127 -3.33 -7.81 3.28
CA GLN A 127 -4.27 -8.92 3.39
C GLN A 127 -5.62 -8.60 2.71
N VAL A 128 -6.15 -7.38 2.91
CA VAL A 128 -7.37 -6.93 2.25
C VAL A 128 -7.20 -6.93 0.73
N ASP A 129 -6.06 -6.45 0.23
CA ASP A 129 -5.76 -6.43 -1.20
C ASP A 129 -5.69 -7.86 -1.76
N LEU A 130 -5.09 -8.82 -1.03
CA LEU A 130 -5.07 -10.23 -1.44
C LEU A 130 -6.46 -10.88 -1.44
N GLU A 131 -7.26 -10.66 -0.39
CA GLU A 131 -8.63 -11.15 -0.32
C GLU A 131 -9.45 -10.65 -1.52
N ASP A 132 -9.29 -9.37 -1.87
CA ASP A 132 -9.98 -8.72 -2.98
C ASP A 132 -9.71 -9.38 -4.34
N LEU A 133 -8.50 -9.91 -4.56
CA LEU A 133 -8.15 -10.61 -5.81
C LEU A 133 -9.04 -11.83 -6.07
N ALA A 134 -9.53 -12.43 -4.99
CA ALA A 134 -10.36 -13.61 -5.04
C ALA A 134 -11.85 -13.30 -4.90
N LEU A 135 -12.24 -12.03 -4.74
CA LEU A 135 -13.64 -11.61 -4.73
C LEU A 135 -14.17 -11.37 -6.15
N PRO A 136 -15.47 -11.67 -6.42
CA PRO A 136 -16.16 -11.18 -7.60
C PRO A 136 -16.10 -9.65 -7.70
N ALA A 137 -16.08 -9.11 -8.92
CA ALA A 137 -15.92 -7.67 -9.16
C ALA A 137 -16.91 -6.79 -8.37
N SER A 138 -18.14 -7.24 -8.17
CA SER A 138 -19.17 -6.53 -7.40
C SER A 138 -18.91 -6.46 -5.89
N GLU A 139 -18.09 -7.36 -5.36
CA GLU A 139 -17.77 -7.49 -3.94
C GLU A 139 -16.39 -6.94 -3.57
N ARG A 140 -15.55 -6.63 -4.57
CA ARG A 140 -14.22 -6.04 -4.37
C ARG A 140 -14.29 -4.72 -3.60
N ARG A 141 -13.24 -4.43 -2.85
CA ARG A 141 -13.07 -3.24 -2.00
C ARG A 141 -12.06 -2.26 -2.61
N SER A 142 -11.32 -2.71 -3.62
CA SER A 142 -10.41 -1.98 -4.51
C SER A 142 -11.04 -1.81 -5.90
N GLU A 143 -10.57 -0.79 -6.62
CA GLU A 143 -10.95 -0.51 -8.00
C GLU A 143 -9.81 -0.88 -8.97
N ASP A 144 -8.86 -1.70 -8.50
CA ASP A 144 -7.71 -2.12 -9.31
C ASP A 144 -8.18 -2.92 -10.54
N VAL A 145 -7.63 -2.55 -11.69
CA VAL A 145 -7.92 -3.16 -12.98
C VAL A 145 -6.79 -4.10 -13.37
N TYR A 146 -7.15 -5.22 -13.99
CA TYR A 146 -6.23 -6.24 -14.48
C TYR A 146 -6.55 -6.54 -15.95
N GLY A 147 -5.54 -6.95 -16.73
CA GLY A 147 -5.76 -7.34 -18.13
C GLY A 147 -5.73 -6.21 -19.15
N VAL A 148 -5.27 -5.02 -18.76
CA VAL A 148 -5.00 -3.93 -19.70
C VAL A 148 -3.71 -4.29 -20.47
N GLY A 149 -3.78 -4.42 -21.79
CA GLY A 149 -2.62 -4.81 -22.63
C GLY A 149 -2.71 -6.18 -23.32
N GLY A 150 -3.88 -6.82 -23.31
CA GLY A 150 -4.12 -8.08 -24.04
C GLY A 150 -3.88 -9.34 -23.21
N GLU A 151 -3.89 -10.50 -23.86
CA GLU A 151 -3.79 -11.81 -23.19
C GLU A 151 -2.49 -11.96 -22.37
N ALA A 152 -1.39 -11.42 -22.90
CA ALA A 152 -0.12 -11.37 -22.21
C ALA A 152 -0.12 -10.45 -20.97
N CYS A 153 -1.19 -9.70 -20.66
CA CYS A 153 -1.27 -8.90 -19.43
C CYS A 153 -2.52 -9.22 -18.60
N ALA A 154 -3.24 -10.30 -18.90
CA ALA A 154 -4.53 -10.67 -18.29
C ALA A 154 -4.56 -10.60 -16.75
N ASP A 155 -3.44 -10.96 -16.12
CA ASP A 155 -3.28 -11.05 -14.67
C ASP A 155 -2.32 -10.02 -14.07
N ILE A 156 -1.97 -8.98 -14.84
CA ILE A 156 -1.10 -7.90 -14.39
C ILE A 156 -1.96 -6.70 -13.98
N CYS A 157 -1.67 -6.14 -12.80
CA CYS A 157 -2.27 -4.90 -12.34
C CYS A 157 -1.95 -3.74 -13.31
N GLU A 158 -2.95 -2.95 -13.71
CA GLU A 158 -2.75 -1.81 -14.60
C GLU A 158 -1.77 -0.79 -14.01
N GLN A 159 -1.83 -0.54 -12.70
CA GLN A 159 -0.92 0.41 -12.04
C GLN A 159 0.54 -0.02 -12.14
N PHE A 160 0.83 -1.33 -12.09
CA PHE A 160 2.18 -1.85 -12.32
C PHE A 160 2.73 -1.44 -13.69
N LEU A 161 1.91 -1.54 -14.75
CA LEU A 161 2.30 -1.16 -16.11
C LEU A 161 2.52 0.35 -16.23
N LEU A 162 1.67 1.16 -15.58
CA LEU A 162 1.81 2.62 -15.52
C LEU A 162 3.03 3.05 -14.69
N ASP A 163 3.43 2.25 -13.71
CA ASP A 163 4.60 2.47 -12.87
C ASP A 163 5.91 2.07 -13.49
N ALA A 164 5.89 1.11 -14.43
CA ALA A 164 7.08 0.58 -15.09
C ALA A 164 8.05 1.67 -15.55
N PRO A 165 7.64 2.68 -16.36
CA PRO A 165 8.59 3.69 -16.87
C PRO A 165 9.01 4.77 -15.87
N ARG A 166 8.45 4.78 -14.64
CA ARG A 166 8.69 5.83 -13.63
C ARG A 166 9.28 5.32 -12.32
N SER A 167 9.62 4.04 -12.26
CA SER A 167 10.12 3.38 -11.04
C SER A 167 11.32 2.49 -11.38
N THR A 168 12.16 2.25 -10.39
CA THR A 168 13.26 1.29 -10.49
C THR A 168 12.80 -0.07 -9.96
N PHE A 169 13.00 -1.13 -10.74
CA PHE A 169 12.69 -2.50 -10.33
C PHE A 169 13.97 -3.28 -10.09
N VAL A 170 14.00 -4.14 -9.07
CA VAL A 170 15.09 -5.05 -8.77
C VAL A 170 14.54 -6.46 -8.72
N MET A 171 14.72 -7.22 -9.79
CA MET A 171 14.19 -8.58 -9.93
C MET A 171 15.33 -9.58 -9.77
N GLN A 172 15.33 -10.33 -8.67
CA GLN A 172 16.39 -11.29 -8.34
C GLN A 172 17.80 -10.65 -8.34
N GLY A 173 17.90 -9.40 -7.90
CA GLY A 173 19.14 -8.61 -7.88
C GLY A 173 19.47 -7.88 -9.18
N GLU A 174 18.76 -8.14 -10.28
CA GLU A 174 18.91 -7.40 -11.53
C GLU A 174 18.13 -6.08 -11.48
N VAL A 175 18.81 -4.96 -11.71
CA VAL A 175 18.20 -3.63 -11.76
C VAL A 175 17.61 -3.40 -13.15
N VAL A 176 16.36 -2.96 -13.20
CA VAL A 176 15.61 -2.63 -14.40
C VAL A 176 15.05 -1.23 -14.24
N ASP A 177 15.58 -0.27 -15.00
CA ASP A 177 15.25 1.15 -14.91
C ASP A 177 15.06 1.74 -16.30
N PHE A 178 13.87 2.28 -16.57
CA PHE A 178 13.55 2.88 -17.86
C PHE A 178 14.39 4.13 -18.14
N SER A 179 14.75 4.90 -17.11
CA SER A 179 15.55 6.11 -17.28
C SER A 179 16.97 5.79 -17.77
N GLU A 180 17.52 4.66 -17.34
CA GLU A 180 18.80 4.14 -17.82
C GLU A 180 18.69 3.61 -19.25
N GLU A 181 17.62 2.86 -19.59
CA GLU A 181 17.39 2.34 -20.94
C GLU A 181 17.12 3.44 -21.97
N ALA A 182 16.37 4.47 -21.57
CA ALA A 182 15.99 5.56 -22.45
C ALA A 182 17.17 6.45 -22.85
N GLY A 183 18.18 6.55 -21.97
CA GLY A 183 19.39 7.31 -22.21
C GLY A 183 19.16 8.83 -22.33
N PRO A 184 20.20 9.59 -22.68
CA PRO A 184 20.13 11.06 -22.75
C PRO A 184 19.22 11.56 -23.89
N ASP A 185 19.02 10.75 -24.94
CA ASP A 185 18.23 11.13 -26.12
C ASP A 185 16.71 10.99 -25.89
N ALA A 186 16.28 10.49 -24.73
CA ALA A 186 14.87 10.32 -24.39
C ALA A 186 14.05 11.62 -24.50
N ALA A 187 14.69 12.77 -24.26
CA ALA A 187 14.07 14.09 -24.38
C ALA A 187 13.77 14.49 -25.84
N CYS A 188 14.39 13.82 -26.82
CA CYS A 188 14.24 14.10 -28.24
C CYS A 188 13.21 13.20 -28.93
N TRP A 189 12.67 12.19 -28.23
CA TRP A 189 11.67 11.30 -28.80
C TRP A 189 10.37 12.04 -29.05
N ASP A 190 9.72 11.75 -30.18
CA ASP A 190 8.33 12.16 -30.35
C ASP A 190 7.41 11.39 -29.39
N PRO A 191 6.19 11.89 -29.12
CA PRO A 191 5.27 11.25 -28.18
C PRO A 191 4.91 9.80 -28.54
N GLU A 192 4.83 9.44 -29.82
CA GLU A 192 4.46 8.10 -30.25
C GLU A 192 5.61 7.11 -30.02
N GLU A 193 6.84 7.51 -30.34
CA GLU A 193 8.06 6.77 -30.03
C GLU A 193 8.19 6.55 -28.52
N ALA A 194 8.01 7.61 -27.73
CA ALA A 194 8.11 7.54 -26.27
C ALA A 194 7.10 6.55 -25.69
N GLU A 195 5.84 6.60 -26.11
CA GLU A 195 4.82 5.64 -25.66
C GLU A 195 5.10 4.21 -26.15
N ARG A 196 5.62 4.04 -27.37
CA ARG A 196 6.03 2.72 -27.88
C ARG A 196 7.17 2.13 -27.04
N ARG A 197 8.17 2.93 -26.68
CA ARG A 197 9.31 2.53 -25.84
C ARG A 197 8.86 2.17 -24.42
N LYS A 198 8.01 2.99 -23.80
CA LYS A 198 7.43 2.70 -22.48
C LYS A 198 6.66 1.38 -22.47
N ARG A 199 5.86 1.12 -23.51
CA ARG A 199 5.12 -0.14 -23.65
C ARG A 199 6.06 -1.33 -23.80
N ALA A 200 7.06 -1.24 -24.68
CA ALA A 200 8.04 -2.30 -24.86
C ALA A 200 8.80 -2.62 -23.56
N PHE A 201 9.16 -1.60 -22.78
CA PHE A 201 9.77 -1.75 -21.46
C PHE A 201 8.83 -2.46 -20.48
N ALA A 202 7.57 -2.02 -20.38
CA ALA A 202 6.57 -2.66 -19.52
C ALA A 202 6.32 -4.12 -19.90
N ASP A 203 6.24 -4.43 -21.20
CA ASP A 203 6.08 -5.81 -21.69
C ASP A 203 7.28 -6.69 -21.31
N ALA A 204 8.51 -6.17 -21.48
CA ALA A 204 9.73 -6.87 -21.08
C ALA A 204 9.76 -7.13 -19.56
N LEU A 205 9.32 -6.16 -18.76
CA LEU A 205 9.21 -6.29 -17.30
C LEU A 205 8.18 -7.37 -16.88
N VAL A 206 7.04 -7.45 -17.58
CA VAL A 206 6.03 -8.50 -17.36
C VAL A 206 6.59 -9.89 -17.68
N VAL A 207 7.36 -10.02 -18.76
CA VAL A 207 8.03 -11.28 -19.11
C VAL A 207 8.99 -11.71 -18.00
N ARG A 208 9.84 -10.79 -17.52
CA ARG A 208 10.77 -11.06 -16.40
C ARG A 208 10.04 -11.46 -15.12
N LEU A 209 8.98 -10.73 -14.77
CA LEU A 209 8.14 -11.04 -13.61
C LEU A 209 7.59 -12.46 -13.70
N ARG A 210 7.06 -12.86 -14.85
CA ARG A 210 6.55 -14.23 -15.06
C ARG A 210 7.62 -15.28 -14.96
N GLN A 211 8.78 -15.05 -15.55
CA GLN A 211 9.91 -15.97 -15.49
C GLN A 211 10.35 -16.18 -14.04
N LEU A 212 10.38 -15.10 -13.24
CA LEU A 212 10.77 -15.17 -11.83
C LEU A 212 9.72 -15.88 -10.95
N LEU A 213 8.44 -15.77 -11.27
CA LEU A 213 7.36 -16.41 -10.52
C LEU A 213 7.03 -17.83 -11.02
N ALA A 214 7.49 -18.21 -12.21
CA ALA A 214 7.35 -19.56 -12.73
C ALA A 214 8.10 -20.56 -11.84
N SER A 215 7.61 -21.80 -11.77
CA SER A 215 8.38 -22.85 -11.09
C SER A 215 9.61 -23.23 -11.90
N ALA A 216 10.60 -23.87 -11.26
CA ALA A 216 11.77 -24.44 -11.94
C ALA A 216 11.37 -25.41 -13.07
N ASP A 217 10.20 -26.05 -12.96
CA ASP A 217 9.65 -26.97 -13.98
C ASP A 217 9.00 -26.24 -15.16
N GLY A 218 9.11 -24.91 -15.25
CA GLY A 218 8.52 -24.10 -16.31
C GLY A 218 6.99 -23.95 -16.20
N VAL A 219 6.40 -24.26 -15.04
CA VAL A 219 4.96 -24.10 -14.83
C VAL A 219 4.61 -22.62 -14.78
N VAL A 220 3.63 -22.24 -15.59
CA VAL A 220 3.07 -20.88 -15.63
C VAL A 220 2.66 -20.45 -14.22
N PRO A 221 3.07 -19.26 -13.75
CA PRO A 221 2.71 -18.79 -12.42
C PRO A 221 1.19 -18.68 -12.27
N SER A 222 0.70 -18.97 -11.06
CA SER A 222 -0.72 -18.84 -10.73
C SER A 222 -1.20 -17.40 -11.02
N PRO A 223 -2.34 -17.22 -11.69
CA PRO A 223 -2.96 -15.90 -11.88
C PRO A 223 -3.07 -15.09 -10.59
N LEU A 224 -3.41 -15.76 -9.47
CA LEU A 224 -3.51 -15.11 -8.16
C LEU A 224 -2.17 -14.54 -7.71
N LEU A 225 -1.08 -15.29 -7.90
CA LEU A 225 0.28 -14.85 -7.54
C LEU A 225 0.73 -13.67 -8.43
N LEU A 226 0.49 -13.73 -9.73
CA LEU A 226 0.80 -12.63 -10.65
C LEU A 226 0.08 -11.34 -10.26
N ARG A 227 -1.22 -11.44 -9.97
CA ARG A 227 -2.02 -10.29 -9.52
C ARG A 227 -1.51 -9.74 -8.20
N ALA A 228 -1.26 -10.61 -7.22
CA ALA A 228 -0.75 -10.21 -5.91
C ALA A 228 0.60 -9.49 -5.99
N VAL A 229 1.55 -10.06 -6.73
CA VAL A 229 2.88 -9.49 -6.87
C VAL A 229 2.84 -8.20 -7.67
N SER A 230 2.14 -8.16 -8.81
CA SER A 230 2.04 -6.92 -9.61
C SER A 230 1.32 -5.79 -8.86
N THR A 231 0.27 -6.09 -8.08
CA THR A 231 -0.39 -5.09 -7.23
C THR A 231 0.54 -4.59 -6.13
N ALA A 232 1.29 -5.48 -5.47
CA ALA A 232 2.26 -5.09 -4.45
C ALA A 232 3.42 -4.25 -5.02
N LEU A 233 3.93 -4.59 -6.21
CA LEU A 233 5.01 -3.85 -6.90
C LEU A 233 4.48 -2.65 -7.72
N SER A 234 3.41 -2.01 -7.25
CA SER A 234 2.79 -0.84 -7.89
C SER A 234 2.44 0.24 -6.88
N GLN A 235 1.94 1.37 -7.37
CA GLN A 235 1.39 2.47 -6.59
C GLN A 235 0.22 2.03 -5.72
N SER A 236 -0.55 1.00 -6.11
CA SER A 236 -1.59 0.44 -5.23
C SER A 236 -0.97 -0.16 -3.96
N GLY A 237 0.07 -0.98 -4.10
CA GLY A 237 0.84 -1.51 -2.97
C GLY A 237 1.53 -0.41 -2.15
N MET A 238 2.17 0.55 -2.83
CA MET A 238 2.82 1.68 -2.16
C MET A 238 1.83 2.57 -1.40
N ALA A 239 0.61 2.77 -1.92
CA ALA A 239 -0.45 3.48 -1.22
C ALA A 239 -0.88 2.73 0.06
N GLY A 240 -0.81 1.40 0.07
CA GLY A 240 -0.94 0.58 1.29
C GLY A 240 0.10 0.97 2.35
N VAL A 241 1.38 1.03 1.95
CA VAL A 241 2.49 1.43 2.83
C VAL A 241 2.36 2.87 3.31
N GLU A 242 2.02 3.80 2.41
CA GLU A 242 1.84 5.21 2.76
C GLU A 242 0.69 5.41 3.74
N ARG A 243 -0.44 4.69 3.56
CA ARG A 243 -1.58 4.67 4.50
C ARG A 243 -1.23 4.03 5.84
N ALA A 244 -0.38 3.01 5.86
CA ALA A 244 0.06 2.40 7.12
C ALA A 244 0.89 3.38 7.97
N CYS A 245 1.68 4.23 7.31
CA CYS A 245 2.54 5.24 7.92
C CYS A 245 1.80 6.57 8.19
N GLU A 246 0.57 6.51 8.73
CA GLU A 246 -0.31 7.67 8.96
C GLU A 246 0.22 8.65 10.03
N SER A 247 1.26 8.29 10.79
CA SER A 247 1.90 9.14 11.80
C SER A 247 2.51 10.42 11.22
N SER A 248 2.88 10.41 9.94
CA SER A 248 3.49 11.53 9.23
C SER A 248 2.62 11.97 8.05
N MET A 249 1.54 12.68 8.31
CA MET A 249 0.77 13.37 7.27
C MET A 249 1.57 14.58 6.78
N LEU A 250 2.47 14.32 5.84
CA LEU A 250 3.33 15.30 5.18
C LEU A 250 2.98 15.34 3.69
N ALA A 251 2.66 16.52 3.18
CA ALA A 251 2.72 16.79 1.75
C ALA A 251 4.00 17.57 1.44
N VAL A 252 4.69 17.23 0.38
CA VAL A 252 5.94 17.90 -0.03
C VAL A 252 5.70 18.67 -1.33
N SER A 253 6.43 19.76 -1.52
CA SER A 253 6.39 20.55 -2.76
C SER A 253 7.80 20.75 -3.30
N GLY A 254 7.97 20.42 -4.59
CA GLY A 254 9.26 20.31 -5.25
C GLY A 254 9.99 19.00 -4.92
N GLY A 255 11.27 18.94 -5.30
CA GLY A 255 12.11 17.77 -5.07
C GLY A 255 11.90 16.65 -6.09
N GLU A 256 12.49 15.50 -5.78
CA GLU A 256 12.40 14.28 -6.55
C GLU A 256 11.66 13.21 -5.75
N GLN A 257 10.88 12.38 -6.43
CA GLN A 257 10.28 11.18 -5.86
C GLN A 257 10.85 9.98 -6.59
N ARG A 258 11.47 9.07 -5.83
CA ARG A 258 11.99 7.80 -6.32
C ARG A 258 11.20 6.66 -5.70
N SER A 259 10.68 5.79 -6.56
CA SER A 259 10.04 4.54 -6.16
C SER A 259 10.95 3.39 -6.59
N ARG A 260 11.25 2.50 -5.64
CA ARG A 260 12.02 1.27 -5.87
C ARG A 260 11.21 0.08 -5.41
N TYR A 261 11.09 -0.90 -6.29
CA TYR A 261 10.43 -2.17 -6.02
C TYR A 261 11.44 -3.31 -6.18
N GLU A 262 11.47 -4.23 -5.24
CA GLU A 262 12.37 -5.38 -5.24
C GLU A 262 11.54 -6.66 -5.14
N LEU A 263 11.89 -7.66 -5.92
CA LEU A 263 11.27 -8.98 -5.90
C LEU A 263 12.38 -10.03 -5.90
N ARG A 264 12.33 -10.92 -4.92
CA ARG A 264 13.28 -12.01 -4.76
C ARG A 264 12.56 -13.31 -4.42
N ALA A 265 12.93 -14.40 -5.07
CA ALA A 265 12.49 -15.72 -4.64
C ALA A 265 13.21 -16.12 -3.35
N LEU A 266 12.45 -16.50 -2.32
CA LEU A 266 13.00 -17.09 -1.11
C LEU A 266 13.18 -18.59 -1.37
N GLY A 267 14.42 -19.06 -1.39
CA GLY A 267 14.71 -20.48 -1.54
C GLY A 267 14.02 -21.31 -0.45
N GLY A 268 13.65 -22.55 -0.78
CA GLY A 268 12.94 -23.46 0.13
C GLY A 268 13.68 -23.74 1.45
N GLU A 269 14.97 -23.43 1.52
CA GLU A 269 15.82 -23.66 2.69
C GLU A 269 15.68 -22.63 3.82
N HIS A 270 15.00 -21.49 3.62
CA HIS A 270 15.06 -20.36 4.58
C HIS A 270 13.79 -20.08 5.38
N LEU A 271 12.69 -20.81 5.15
CA LEU A 271 11.42 -20.55 5.84
C LEU A 271 10.99 -21.63 6.83
N GLY A 272 11.67 -22.78 6.83
CA GLY A 272 11.56 -23.74 7.91
C GLY A 272 12.57 -23.40 8.98
N GLY A 273 12.16 -22.84 10.11
CA GLY A 273 12.97 -22.78 11.33
C GLY A 273 13.31 -24.16 11.92
N GLY A 274 13.24 -25.23 11.11
CA GLY A 274 13.76 -26.54 11.43
C GLY A 274 15.28 -26.49 11.28
N GLY A 275 15.99 -26.70 12.38
CA GLY A 275 17.44 -26.85 12.34
C GLY A 275 17.87 -27.99 11.39
N PRO A 276 19.17 -28.09 11.08
CA PRO A 276 19.74 -29.10 10.17
C PRO A 276 19.42 -30.56 10.55
N ASP A 277 18.90 -30.79 11.76
CA ASP A 277 18.52 -32.10 12.28
C ASP A 277 17.01 -32.41 12.21
N ASP A 278 16.16 -31.62 11.53
CA ASP A 278 14.74 -31.99 11.38
C ASP A 278 14.57 -33.09 10.31
N PRO A 279 14.34 -34.36 10.71
CA PRO A 279 14.25 -35.49 9.78
C PRO A 279 13.02 -35.41 8.85
N ARG A 280 12.15 -34.41 9.02
CA ARG A 280 11.01 -34.14 8.13
C ARG A 280 11.39 -33.45 6.82
N GLY A 281 12.63 -32.94 6.69
CA GLY A 281 13.08 -32.21 5.49
C GLY A 281 13.47 -33.05 4.27
N ALA A 282 13.48 -34.39 4.37
CA ALA A 282 13.92 -35.27 3.28
C ALA A 282 12.79 -35.76 2.35
N GLY A 283 11.53 -35.48 2.67
CA GLY A 283 10.41 -35.77 1.78
C GLY A 283 10.25 -34.65 0.76
N GLY A 284 10.40 -34.96 -0.53
CA GLY A 284 10.26 -34.03 -1.66
C GLY A 284 8.85 -33.47 -1.85
N ASP A 285 8.33 -32.84 -0.82
CA ASP A 285 7.09 -32.09 -0.86
C ASP A 285 7.33 -30.87 -1.75
N ALA A 286 6.43 -30.65 -2.71
CA ALA A 286 6.50 -29.53 -3.64
C ALA A 286 6.48 -28.23 -2.82
N GLY A 287 7.68 -27.73 -2.51
CA GLY A 287 7.91 -26.82 -1.42
C GLY A 287 7.06 -25.56 -1.53
N VAL A 288 6.57 -25.10 -0.37
CA VAL A 288 5.90 -23.81 -0.24
C VAL A 288 6.77 -22.75 -0.93
N ARG A 289 6.24 -22.20 -2.03
CA ARG A 289 6.94 -21.15 -2.79
C ARG A 289 6.74 -19.85 -2.06
N ALA A 290 7.84 -19.17 -1.77
CA ALA A 290 7.80 -17.89 -1.10
C ALA A 290 8.62 -16.84 -1.83
N PHE A 291 8.14 -15.60 -1.73
CA PHE A 291 8.73 -14.45 -2.39
C PHE A 291 8.87 -13.33 -1.38
N GLU A 292 9.99 -12.64 -1.42
CA GLU A 292 10.21 -11.40 -0.68
C GLU A 292 10.04 -10.23 -1.63
N LEU A 293 9.21 -9.28 -1.21
CA LEU A 293 8.92 -8.06 -1.93
C LEU A 293 9.41 -6.89 -1.08
N GLY A 294 10.30 -6.08 -1.64
CA GLY A 294 10.73 -4.81 -1.07
C GLY A 294 10.00 -3.66 -1.77
N LEU A 295 9.36 -2.80 -0.99
CA LEU A 295 8.75 -1.57 -1.48
C LEU A 295 9.47 -0.42 -0.82
N LEU A 296 9.95 0.55 -1.60
CA LEU A 296 10.56 1.78 -1.09
C LEU A 296 10.06 2.98 -1.87
N VAL A 297 9.60 4.00 -1.17
CA VAL A 297 9.38 5.35 -1.73
C VAL A 297 10.23 6.33 -0.95
N ARG A 298 10.97 7.16 -1.67
CA ARG A 298 11.78 8.23 -1.11
C ARG A 298 11.45 9.53 -1.82
N LYS A 299 11.11 10.56 -1.05
CA LYS A 299 10.91 11.92 -1.52
C LYS A 299 12.01 12.76 -0.90
N ASP A 300 12.87 13.38 -1.70
CA ASP A 300 13.98 14.21 -1.22
C ASP A 300 14.18 15.45 -2.10
N GLY A 301 15.04 16.36 -1.65
CA GLY A 301 15.30 17.62 -2.36
C GLY A 301 14.12 18.61 -2.38
N PHE A 302 13.06 18.36 -1.60
CA PHE A 302 11.92 19.28 -1.52
C PHE A 302 12.25 20.49 -0.64
N GLN A 303 11.81 21.67 -1.08
CA GLN A 303 12.09 22.94 -0.39
C GLN A 303 10.97 23.37 0.53
N GLN A 304 9.80 22.74 0.42
CA GLN A 304 8.63 23.03 1.26
C GLN A 304 7.92 21.73 1.63
N CYS A 305 7.43 21.67 2.86
CA CYS A 305 6.49 20.63 3.26
C CYS A 305 5.31 21.22 4.05
N PHE A 306 4.20 20.51 4.02
CA PHE A 306 2.96 20.85 4.71
C PHE A 306 2.66 19.73 5.71
N VAL A 307 2.59 20.10 6.98
CA VAL A 307 2.28 19.19 8.08
C VAL A 307 0.81 19.30 8.45
N PHE A 308 0.11 18.18 8.43
CA PHE A 308 -1.28 18.12 8.86
C PHE A 308 -1.33 17.57 10.30
N GLY A 309 -1.76 18.39 11.27
CA GLY A 309 -1.89 17.96 12.67
C GLY A 309 -3.14 17.12 12.95
N SER A 310 -4.16 17.27 12.12
CA SER A 310 -5.40 16.48 12.09
C SER A 310 -6.06 16.63 10.71
N PHE A 311 -7.03 15.78 10.40
CA PHE A 311 -7.79 15.86 9.15
C PHE A 311 -8.59 17.18 8.97
N GLU A 312 -8.81 17.93 10.05
CA GLU A 312 -9.61 19.16 10.06
C GLU A 312 -8.77 20.42 10.33
N GLY A 313 -7.48 20.27 10.67
CA GLY A 313 -6.59 21.39 10.94
C GLY A 313 -6.02 22.01 9.66
N GLU A 314 -5.77 23.32 9.70
CA GLU A 314 -5.00 23.98 8.64
C GLU A 314 -3.57 23.40 8.60
N PRO A 315 -3.04 23.08 7.40
CA PRO A 315 -1.69 22.60 7.28
C PRO A 315 -0.68 23.66 7.71
N VAL A 316 0.34 23.25 8.46
CA VAL A 316 1.49 24.10 8.77
C VAL A 316 2.50 23.96 7.64
N GLN A 317 2.71 25.04 6.89
CA GLN A 317 3.76 25.11 5.88
C GLN A 317 5.11 25.34 6.55
N LEU A 318 6.10 24.52 6.19
CA LEU A 318 7.48 24.60 6.63
C LEU A 318 8.39 24.80 5.43
N ARG A 319 9.41 25.65 5.59
CA ARG A 319 10.52 25.76 4.64
C ARG A 319 11.58 24.75 5.01
N CYS A 320 12.03 24.01 4.01
CA CYS A 320 12.96 22.91 4.14
C CYS A 320 14.23 23.20 3.32
N CYS A 321 15.34 22.58 3.67
CA CYS A 321 16.52 22.54 2.79
C CYS A 321 16.63 21.20 2.05
N GLU A 322 17.50 21.13 1.04
CA GLU A 322 17.67 19.98 0.14
C GLU A 322 18.03 18.65 0.85
N GLY A 323 18.61 18.72 2.05
CA GLY A 323 18.91 17.54 2.86
C GLY A 323 17.68 16.90 3.54
N SER A 324 16.48 17.47 3.34
CA SER A 324 15.23 16.92 3.87
C SER A 324 14.76 15.73 3.03
N TYR A 325 14.25 14.70 3.69
CA TYR A 325 13.67 13.55 3.01
C TYR A 325 12.52 12.92 3.81
N VAL A 326 11.65 12.24 3.07
CA VAL A 326 10.65 11.31 3.59
C VAL A 326 10.89 9.98 2.91
N GLU A 327 11.12 8.94 3.69
CA GLU A 327 11.34 7.60 3.20
C GLU A 327 10.43 6.61 3.89
N LYS A 328 9.73 5.81 3.10
CA LYS A 328 8.92 4.71 3.58
C LYS A 328 9.36 3.45 2.87
N ALA A 329 9.64 2.41 3.64
CA ALA A 329 10.02 1.12 3.11
C ALA A 329 9.26 0.00 3.81
N CYS A 330 8.85 -1.02 3.06
CA CYS A 330 8.14 -2.19 3.56
C CYS A 330 8.73 -3.43 2.93
N THR A 331 8.95 -4.48 3.73
CA THR A 331 9.31 -5.81 3.25
C THR A 331 8.17 -6.77 3.55
N VAL A 332 7.73 -7.46 2.52
CA VAL A 332 6.57 -8.36 2.54
C VAL A 332 6.99 -9.73 2.06
N HIS A 333 6.61 -10.77 2.78
CA HIS A 333 6.72 -12.15 2.31
C HIS A 333 5.37 -12.61 1.78
N LEU A 334 5.35 -13.11 0.55
CA LEU A 334 4.19 -13.80 -0.03
C LEU A 334 4.48 -15.30 -0.05
N ARG A 335 3.58 -16.11 0.49
CA ARG A 335 3.72 -17.57 0.55
C ARG A 335 2.55 -18.23 -0.18
N LEU A 336 2.85 -18.99 -1.22
CA LEU A 336 1.86 -19.75 -1.96
C LEU A 336 1.66 -21.10 -1.27
N GLY A 337 0.42 -21.41 -0.88
CA GLY A 337 0.07 -22.68 -0.29
C GLY A 337 0.33 -23.87 -1.23
N PRO A 338 0.42 -25.11 -0.71
CA PRO A 338 0.81 -26.29 -1.50
C PRO A 338 -0.07 -26.54 -2.73
N SER A 339 -1.36 -26.24 -2.63
CA SER A 339 -2.32 -26.39 -3.74
C SER A 339 -2.28 -25.26 -4.76
N GLY A 340 -1.50 -24.20 -4.53
CA GLY A 340 -1.45 -23.00 -5.39
C GLY A 340 -2.71 -22.12 -5.36
N GLY A 341 -3.75 -22.53 -4.60
CA GLY A 341 -5.04 -21.83 -4.52
C GLY A 341 -5.13 -20.79 -3.40
N ALA A 342 -4.18 -20.79 -2.46
CA ALA A 342 -4.14 -19.87 -1.33
C ALA A 342 -2.82 -19.11 -1.29
N LEU A 343 -2.89 -17.81 -1.01
CA LEU A 343 -1.72 -16.95 -0.83
C LEU A 343 -1.79 -16.32 0.56
N ASP A 344 -0.73 -16.52 1.35
CA ASP A 344 -0.52 -15.83 2.62
C ASP A 344 0.41 -14.63 2.40
N VAL A 345 0.18 -13.59 3.19
CA VAL A 345 1.04 -12.40 3.21
C VAL A 345 1.51 -12.11 4.61
N ASP A 346 2.77 -11.75 4.73
CA ASP A 346 3.42 -11.51 6.00
C ASP A 346 4.36 -10.30 5.86
N VAL A 347 3.93 -9.15 6.37
CA VAL A 347 4.80 -7.98 6.49
C VAL A 347 5.89 -8.32 7.50
N VAL A 348 7.16 -8.26 7.12
CA VAL A 348 8.28 -8.63 8.01
C VAL A 348 9.08 -7.43 8.49
N ALA A 349 9.03 -6.32 7.75
CA ALA A 349 9.66 -5.07 8.14
C ALA A 349 8.88 -3.87 7.61
N LEU A 350 8.81 -2.81 8.41
CA LEU A 350 8.27 -1.51 8.02
C LEU A 350 9.20 -0.43 8.58
N ARG A 351 9.61 0.48 7.71
CA ARG A 351 10.45 1.64 8.03
C ARG A 351 9.73 2.90 7.57
N ASN A 352 9.58 3.84 8.48
CA ASN A 352 9.04 5.17 8.21
C ASN A 352 10.04 6.20 8.76
N GLU A 353 10.85 6.77 7.88
CA GLU A 353 11.85 7.77 8.23
C GLU A 353 11.46 9.12 7.65
N VAL A 354 11.42 10.12 8.53
CA VAL A 354 11.13 11.50 8.18
C VAL A 354 12.25 12.35 8.73
N ARG A 355 12.97 13.04 7.85
CA ARG A 355 13.99 14.00 8.24
C ARG A 355 13.67 15.34 7.60
N ILE A 356 13.25 16.30 8.40
CA ILE A 356 12.95 17.66 7.95
C ILE A 356 13.99 18.61 8.52
N LEU A 357 14.78 19.22 7.62
CA LEU A 357 15.82 20.18 7.96
C LEU A 357 15.32 21.59 7.64
N GLY A 358 15.47 22.52 8.59
CA GLY A 358 15.19 23.93 8.37
C GLY A 358 16.17 24.58 7.38
N PRO A 359 15.94 25.85 7.01
CA PRO A 359 16.83 26.60 6.12
C PRO A 359 18.27 26.72 6.64
N ASP A 360 18.48 26.59 7.95
CA ASP A 360 19.79 26.59 8.63
C ASP A 360 20.47 25.21 8.65
N GLY A 361 19.85 24.19 8.03
CA GLY A 361 20.35 22.82 8.00
C GLY A 361 20.14 22.05 9.31
N ARG A 362 19.47 22.63 10.31
CA ARG A 362 19.17 21.95 11.58
C ARG A 362 17.87 21.17 11.47
N GLU A 363 17.84 20.01 12.13
CA GLU A 363 16.62 19.22 12.20
C GLU A 363 15.57 19.95 13.03
N LEU A 364 14.37 20.05 12.47
CA LEU A 364 13.26 20.69 13.17
C LEU A 364 12.86 19.77 14.36
N ALA A 365 13.01 20.27 15.59
CA ALA A 365 12.83 19.50 16.83
C ALA A 365 11.48 18.77 16.97
N ALA A 366 10.48 19.20 16.20
CA ALA A 366 9.20 18.53 16.12
C ALA A 366 9.23 17.12 15.51
N PHE A 367 10.27 16.81 14.72
CA PHE A 367 10.39 15.57 13.95
C PHE A 367 11.44 14.62 14.52
N GLY A 368 12.40 15.11 15.30
CA GLY A 368 13.52 14.33 15.84
C GLY A 368 13.20 13.39 17.01
N GLY A 369 11.92 13.11 17.30
CA GLY A 369 11.53 12.21 18.38
C GLY A 369 10.27 11.41 18.04
N ARG A 370 10.31 10.09 18.30
CA ARG A 370 9.20 9.11 18.11
C ARG A 370 7.95 9.38 18.99
N GLY A 371 7.62 10.63 19.32
CA GLY A 371 6.56 10.93 20.28
C GLY A 371 6.00 12.35 20.35
N SER A 372 6.24 13.27 19.40
CA SER A 372 5.87 14.69 19.63
C SER A 372 5.18 15.45 18.47
N TRP A 373 4.55 14.78 17.50
CA TRP A 373 3.66 15.46 16.54
C TRP A 373 2.57 16.32 17.21
N ARG A 374 2.13 15.93 18.42
CA ARG A 374 1.11 16.65 19.21
C ARG A 374 1.55 18.05 19.64
N LEU A 375 2.85 18.32 19.81
CA LEU A 375 3.33 19.60 20.32
C LEU A 375 3.26 20.70 19.26
N LEU A 376 3.62 20.43 17.99
CA LEU A 376 3.52 21.42 16.91
C LEU A 376 2.09 21.87 16.64
N ALA A 377 1.13 20.93 16.58
CA ALA A 377 -0.26 21.29 16.35
C ALA A 377 -0.81 22.21 17.46
N SER A 378 -0.37 22.00 18.71
CA SER A 378 -0.74 22.85 19.85
C SER A 378 -0.01 24.20 19.91
N ALA A 379 1.16 24.32 19.27
CA ALA A 379 1.93 25.55 19.19
C ALA A 379 1.45 26.43 18.01
N ALA A 380 1.20 25.83 16.84
CA ALA A 380 0.62 26.52 15.69
C ALA A 380 -0.78 27.09 15.99
N GLY A 381 -1.61 26.35 16.75
CA GLY A 381 -2.90 26.85 17.23
C GLY A 381 -2.81 28.03 18.21
N ARG A 382 -1.65 28.26 18.83
CA ARG A 382 -1.38 29.43 19.70
C ARG A 382 -0.82 30.63 18.92
N VAL A 383 -0.06 30.39 17.85
CA VAL A 383 0.47 31.48 17.00
C VAL A 383 -0.62 32.02 16.05
N SER A 384 -1.53 31.18 15.54
CA SER A 384 -2.67 31.65 14.72
C SER A 384 -3.75 32.40 15.50
N ARG A 385 -3.65 32.52 16.84
CA ARG A 385 -4.55 33.37 17.65
C ARG A 385 -4.02 34.79 17.92
N ALA A 386 -2.81 35.12 17.45
CA ALA A 386 -2.22 36.44 17.67
C ALA A 386 -2.22 37.36 16.43
N VAL A 387 -2.63 36.88 15.25
CA VAL A 387 -2.73 37.70 14.03
C VAL A 387 -3.96 37.29 13.22
N CYS A 388 -5.15 37.71 13.63
CA CYS A 388 -6.25 37.95 12.69
C CYS A 388 -7.33 38.80 13.36
N ALA A 389 -7.00 40.08 13.56
CA ALA A 389 -7.97 41.14 13.79
C ALA A 389 -8.01 42.04 12.54
N CYS A 390 -8.37 41.47 11.40
CA CYS A 390 -8.95 42.26 10.32
C CYS A 390 -10.04 41.42 9.64
N GLY A 391 -11.29 41.74 9.95
CA GLY A 391 -12.42 41.28 9.17
C GLY A 391 -12.35 41.87 7.75
N VAL A 392 -13.11 41.25 6.86
CA VAL A 392 -13.36 41.63 5.46
C VAL A 392 -12.39 41.00 4.45
N CYS A 393 -12.76 39.82 3.93
CA CYS A 393 -12.98 39.59 2.49
C CYS A 393 -13.22 38.10 2.21
N CYS A 394 -14.46 37.67 2.40
CA CYS A 394 -14.98 36.43 1.86
C CYS A 394 -16.16 36.79 0.95
N ARG A 395 -16.21 36.20 -0.26
CA ARG A 395 -17.24 36.29 -1.32
C ARG A 395 -16.93 37.17 -2.55
N GLN A 396 -15.92 36.85 -3.38
CA GLN A 396 -15.98 37.25 -4.81
C GLN A 396 -15.08 36.56 -5.85
N CYS A 397 -14.81 35.24 -5.77
CA CYS A 397 -14.04 34.56 -6.82
C CYS A 397 -14.70 33.35 -7.49
N CYS A 398 -16.03 33.19 -7.37
CA CYS A 398 -16.76 32.21 -8.18
C CYS A 398 -17.80 32.90 -9.06
N ARG A 399 -17.35 33.48 -10.19
CA ARG A 399 -18.21 33.74 -11.35
C ARG A 399 -17.68 32.97 -12.55
N ARG A 400 -18.57 32.20 -13.16
CA ARG A 400 -18.42 31.46 -14.42
C ARG A 400 -17.92 32.38 -15.55
N PRO A 401 -17.11 31.89 -16.50
CA PRO A 401 -16.87 32.62 -17.73
C PRO A 401 -18.06 32.44 -18.69
N SER A 402 -18.65 33.55 -19.11
CA SER A 402 -19.47 33.64 -20.31
C SER A 402 -18.57 33.80 -21.54
N ALA A 403 -18.98 33.16 -22.64
CA ALA A 403 -18.34 33.19 -23.94
C ALA A 403 -18.19 34.61 -24.51
N GLY A 404 -17.12 34.82 -25.29
CA GLY A 404 -17.02 35.89 -26.27
C GLY A 404 -15.78 36.77 -26.13
N GLU A 405 -15.07 36.92 -27.26
CA GLU A 405 -14.09 37.98 -27.58
C GLU A 405 -12.60 37.76 -27.22
N GLY A 406 -11.85 37.28 -28.22
CA GLY A 406 -10.77 38.07 -28.84
C GLY A 406 -9.36 38.04 -28.20
N PRO A 407 -8.28 37.96 -29.00
CA PRO A 407 -6.97 37.56 -28.52
C PRO A 407 -6.14 38.76 -28.03
N LEU A 408 -5.42 38.58 -26.91
CA LEU A 408 -4.35 39.47 -26.48
C LEU A 408 -3.00 38.76 -26.58
N LEU A 409 -2.30 39.11 -27.67
CA LEU A 409 -0.87 38.95 -27.88
C LEU A 409 -0.12 39.71 -26.76
N VAL A 410 0.78 39.04 -26.05
CA VAL A 410 1.87 39.73 -25.33
C VAL A 410 3.19 39.07 -25.73
N ARG A 411 3.98 39.86 -26.45
CA ARG A 411 5.39 39.61 -26.79
C ARG A 411 6.22 39.53 -25.52
N ALA A 412 6.96 38.45 -25.37
CA ALA A 412 8.16 38.41 -24.55
C ALA A 412 9.30 39.14 -25.28
N ARG A 413 10.08 39.95 -24.55
CA ARG A 413 11.42 40.36 -24.96
C ARG A 413 12.40 39.91 -23.89
N ALA A 414 13.56 39.49 -24.39
CA ALA A 414 14.76 39.03 -23.69
C ALA A 414 15.26 40.00 -22.63
#